data_AF-A0A136MDU7-F1
#
_entry.id   AF-A0A136MDU7-F1
#
_cell.length_a   1.000
_cell.length_b   1.000
_cell.length_c   1.000
_cell.angle_alpha   90.00
_cell.angle_beta   90.00
_cell.angle_gamma   90.00
#
_symmetry.space_group_name_H-M   'P 1'
#
loop_
_entity.id
_entity.type
_entity.pdbx_description
1 polymer ?
#
loop_
_entity_poly.entity_id
_entity_poly.type
_entity_poly.pdbx_seq_one_letter_code
_entity_poly.pdbx_strand_id
1 'polypeptide(L)' 'EKHAMAGAKFWQRNYYEHIIRNEADLDRIREYIENNPLRWELDKLNPVNM' A
#
# COMPACT_ATOMS: atom_id res chain seq x y z
N GLU A 1 -2.89 27.00 4.81
CA GLU A 1 -3.24 25.57 4.69
C GLU A 1 -3.68 25.26 3.27
N LYS A 2 -3.01 24.32 2.58
CA LYS A 2 -3.40 23.92 1.22
C LYS A 2 -4.54 22.91 1.34
N HIS A 3 -5.78 23.39 1.20
CA HIS A 3 -6.93 22.52 0.98
C HIS A 3 -6.62 21.64 -0.22
N ALA A 4 -6.76 20.31 -0.10
CA ALA A 4 -6.64 19.41 -1.23
C ALA A 4 -7.52 19.94 -2.36
N MET A 5 -6.92 20.26 -3.49
CA MET A 5 -7.63 20.92 -4.60
C MET A 5 -8.80 20.04 -5.02
N ALA A 6 -10.02 20.57 -4.93
CA ALA A 6 -11.22 19.93 -5.46
C ALA A 6 -10.98 19.63 -6.94
N GLY A 7 -10.70 18.37 -7.28
CA GLY A 7 -10.31 17.93 -8.63
C GLY A 7 -9.10 17.01 -8.69
N ALA A 8 -8.28 16.91 -7.63
CA ALA A 8 -7.23 15.90 -7.57
C ALA A 8 -7.85 14.50 -7.37
N LYS A 9 -7.44 13.52 -8.20
CA LYS A 9 -7.87 12.13 -8.04
C LYS A 9 -7.30 11.60 -6.73
N PHE A 10 -8.16 11.48 -5.72
CA PHE A 10 -7.81 10.95 -4.40
C PHE A 10 -7.38 9.48 -4.49
N TRP A 11 -8.07 8.70 -5.31
CA TRP A 11 -7.76 7.29 -5.53
C TRP A 11 -6.78 7.10 -6.69
N GLN A 12 -5.80 6.24 -6.47
CA GLN A 12 -5.02 5.67 -7.57
C GLN A 12 -5.94 4.81 -8.45
N ARG A 13 -5.64 4.74 -9.76
CA ARG A 13 -6.41 3.90 -10.69
C ARG A 13 -6.08 2.44 -10.41
N ASN A 14 -7.12 1.60 -10.29
CA ASN A 14 -7.07 0.18 -9.95
C ASN A 14 -6.64 -0.08 -8.49
N TYR A 15 -6.75 -1.35 -8.09
CA TYR A 15 -6.34 -1.83 -6.78
C TYR A 15 -5.72 -3.22 -6.92
N TYR A 16 -4.91 -3.60 -5.93
CA TYR A 16 -4.39 -4.96 -5.80
C TYR A 16 -5.45 -5.85 -5.14
N GLU A 17 -5.74 -7.01 -5.74
CA GLU A 17 -6.63 -8.02 -5.19
C GLU A 17 -5.89 -9.35 -5.08
N HIS A 18 -6.13 -10.07 -3.98
CA HIS A 18 -5.57 -11.41 -3.77
C HIS A 18 -6.53 -12.26 -2.93
N ILE A 19 -6.85 -13.47 -3.39
CA ILE A 19 -7.70 -14.43 -2.67
C ILE A 19 -6.84 -15.31 -1.78
N ILE A 20 -7.05 -15.21 -0.47
CA ILE A 20 -6.37 -16.04 0.52
C ILE A 20 -7.01 -17.43 0.55
N ARG A 21 -6.25 -18.47 0.20
CA ARG A 21 -6.76 -19.85 0.03
C ARG A 21 -6.37 -20.80 1.15
N ASN A 22 -5.44 -20.42 2.01
CA ASN A 22 -4.94 -21.23 3.11
C ASN A 22 -4.33 -20.34 4.20
N GLU A 23 -4.05 -20.95 5.35
CA GLU A 23 -3.52 -20.28 6.54
C GLU A 23 -2.11 -19.69 6.32
N ALA A 24 -1.22 -20.41 5.65
CA ALA A 24 0.14 -19.91 5.37
C ALA A 24 0.13 -18.63 4.51
N ASP A 25 -0.86 -18.47 3.64
CA ASP A 25 -1.04 -17.27 2.84
C ASP A 25 -1.62 -16.11 3.66
N LEU A 26 -2.55 -16.42 4.57
CA LEU A 26 -3.10 -15.46 5.52
C LEU A 26 -2.00 -14.86 6.41
N ASP A 27 -1.14 -15.72 6.96
CA ASP A 27 -0.06 -15.30 7.86
C ASP A 27 0.94 -14.41 7.15
N ARG A 28 1.31 -14.74 5.91
CA ARG A 28 2.19 -13.91 5.09
C ARG A 28 1.61 -12.52 4.82
N ILE A 29 0.32 -12.44 4.49
CA ILE A 29 -0.34 -11.15 4.23
C ILE A 29 -0.42 -10.30 5.50
N ARG A 30 -0.69 -10.92 6.65
CA ARG A 30 -0.70 -10.22 7.95
C ARG A 30 0.68 -9.68 8.30
N GLU A 31 1.71 -10.51 8.21
CA GLU A 31 3.10 -10.10 8.45
C GLU A 31 3.51 -8.96 7.51
N TYR A 32 3.11 -9.04 6.23
CA TYR A 32 3.36 -7.95 5.28
C TYR A 32 2.71 -6.63 5.73
N ILE A 33 1.43 -6.66 6.12
CA ILE A 33 0.70 -5.45 6.56
C ILE A 33 1.36 -4.83 7.80
N GLU A 34 1.75 -5.65 8.78
CA GLU A 34 2.39 -5.19 10.01
C GLU A 34 3.77 -4.57 9.74
N ASN A 35 4.56 -5.18 8.85
CA ASN A 35 5.92 -4.76 8.58
C ASN A 35 6.04 -3.67 7.49
N ASN A 36 5.04 -3.49 6.64
CA ASN A 36 5.09 -2.54 5.52
C ASN A 36 5.42 -1.09 5.97
N PRO A 37 4.84 -0.54 7.05
CA PRO A 37 5.19 0.80 7.51
C PRO A 37 6.68 0.96 7.83
N LEU A 38 7.31 -0.08 8.42
CA LEU A 38 8.73 -0.09 8.75
C LEU A 38 9.62 -0.18 7.50
N ARG A 39 9.08 -0.70 6.40
CA ARG A 39 9.81 -0.93 5.15
C ARG A 39 9.51 0.13 4.09
N TRP A 40 8.63 1.09 4.37
CA TRP A 40 8.15 2.06 3.39
C TRP A 40 9.27 2.92 2.79
N GLU A 41 10.26 3.31 3.59
CA GLU A 41 11.41 4.09 3.11
C GLU A 41 12.26 3.34 2.08
N LEU A 42 12.24 2.00 2.12
CA LEU A 42 12.97 1.13 1.21
C LEU A 42 12.13 0.71 -0.01
N ASP A 43 10.84 1.08 -0.03
CA ASP A 43 9.92 0.67 -1.08
C ASP A 43 10.23 1.41 -2.39
N LYS A 44 10.21 0.67 -3.51
CA LYS A 44 10.53 1.21 -4.85
C LYS A 44 9.44 2.14 -5.39
N LEU A 45 8.22 2.04 -4.88
CA LEU A 45 7.08 2.88 -5.23
C LEU A 45 6.89 4.02 -4.23
N ASN A 46 7.77 4.16 -3.24
CA ASN A 46 7.78 5.33 -2.39
C ASN A 46 8.05 6.57 -3.25
N PRO A 47 7.16 7.60 -3.25
CA PRO A 47 7.34 8.81 -4.04
C PRO A 47 8.63 9.59 -3.76
N VAL A 48 9.29 9.33 -2.63
CA VAL A 48 10.59 9.91 -2.29
C VAL A 48 11.74 9.21 -3.04
N ASN A 49 11.55 7.95 -3.42
CA ASN A 49 12.54 7.13 -4.14
C ASN A 49 12.37 7.18 -5.67
N MET A 50 11.35 7.88 -6.17
CA MET A 50 11.04 8.03 -7.61
C MET A 50 11.47 9.38 -8.16
#